data_AF-A0A285T8B2-F1
#
_entry.id   AF-A0A285T8B2-F1
#
_cell.length_a   1.000
_cell.length_b   1.000
_cell.length_c   1.000
_cell.angle_alpha   90.00
_cell.angle_beta   90.00
_cell.angle_gamma   90.00
#
_symmetry.space_group_name_H-M   'P 1'
#
loop_
_entity.id
_entity.type
_entity.pdbx_description
1 polymer ?
#
loop_
_entity_poly.entity_id
_entity_poly.type
_entity_poly.pdbx_seq_one_letter_code
_entity_poly.pdbx_strand_id
1 'polypeptide(L)'
;MSYQNQRYDFSKPATVTNLAFKEIPNTAFINVGSYFEMDYGFDLNNVGYTYVDLNSDGSFELIFGVMNEVPDGEFPYDYFERAYTLIDNKPVRFIEGGSRVLFWLGNDGYTYESGSSGAANSGTWKLTFNSSNIDSNWDGWEKTGFSNEAFLGVWDSYIHIDHPFDDIDSEANLSDNQITTDEFQSLSNEWNSRRVVIDWLRLSDYLSNNKLL
;
A
#
# COMPACT_ATOMS: atom_id res chain seq x y z
N MET A 1 -26.84 15.82 -17.36
CA MET A 1 -26.07 15.38 -16.18
C MET A 1 -24.74 16.12 -16.21
N SER A 2 -24.56 17.11 -15.33
CA SER A 2 -23.46 18.10 -15.40
C SER A 2 -22.45 17.91 -14.26
N TYR A 3 -21.68 16.83 -14.28
CA TYR A 3 -20.57 16.58 -13.34
C TYR A 3 -19.21 16.44 -14.05
N GLN A 4 -19.00 17.15 -15.16
CA GLN A 4 -17.73 17.17 -15.89
C GLN A 4 -17.29 18.59 -16.28
N ASN A 5 -17.50 19.57 -15.40
CA ASN A 5 -16.93 20.90 -15.61
C ASN A 5 -16.22 21.34 -14.34
N GLN A 6 -15.00 20.85 -14.15
CA GLN A 6 -14.10 21.41 -13.15
C GLN A 6 -13.40 22.62 -13.77
N ARG A 7 -14.00 23.81 -13.60
CA ARG A 7 -13.26 25.08 -13.73
C ARG A 7 -12.55 25.34 -12.40
N TYR A 8 -11.24 25.50 -12.47
CA TYR A 8 -10.38 25.72 -11.32
C TYR A 8 -10.56 27.14 -10.75
N ASP A 9 -10.60 27.24 -9.43
CA ASP A 9 -10.71 28.49 -8.67
C ASP A 9 -9.35 28.79 -8.01
N PHE A 10 -8.64 29.79 -8.55
CA PHE A 10 -7.30 30.19 -8.11
C PHE A 10 -7.25 30.80 -6.71
N SER A 11 -8.39 30.97 -6.03
CA SER A 11 -8.47 31.50 -4.66
C SER A 11 -8.45 30.44 -3.57
N LYS A 12 -8.47 29.14 -3.92
CA LYS A 12 -8.48 28.03 -2.96
C LYS A 12 -7.12 27.34 -2.86
N PRO A 13 -6.70 26.89 -1.66
CA PRO A 13 -5.50 26.06 -1.51
C PRO A 13 -5.66 24.77 -2.33
N ALA A 14 -4.54 24.34 -2.91
CA ALA A 14 -4.40 23.13 -3.72
C ALA A 14 -5.20 21.94 -3.16
N THR A 15 -5.99 21.29 -4.02
CA THR A 15 -6.60 19.99 -3.70
C THR A 15 -5.86 18.93 -4.50
N VAL A 16 -5.18 18.01 -3.80
CA VAL A 16 -4.48 16.88 -4.42
C VAL A 16 -5.53 15.90 -4.91
N THR A 17 -5.69 15.76 -6.23
CA THR A 17 -6.38 14.60 -6.80
C THR A 17 -5.32 13.53 -7.01
N ASN A 18 -5.42 12.44 -6.24
CA ASN A 18 -4.41 11.38 -6.01
C ASN A 18 -3.93 10.57 -7.23
N LEU A 19 -4.01 11.11 -8.45
CA LEU A 19 -3.43 10.49 -9.65
C LEU A 19 -2.73 11.49 -10.60
N ALA A 20 -2.83 12.81 -10.38
CA ALA A 20 -2.02 13.81 -11.09
C ALA A 20 -2.18 15.20 -10.45
N PHE A 21 -1.06 15.85 -10.11
CA PHE A 21 -1.02 17.30 -9.91
C PHE A 21 -0.65 17.96 -11.24
N LYS A 22 -1.55 18.76 -11.82
CA LYS A 22 -1.31 19.48 -13.10
C LYS A 22 -1.14 20.96 -12.84
N GLU A 23 0.10 21.42 -12.70
CA GLU A 23 0.41 22.86 -12.85
C GLU A 23 0.74 23.19 -14.31
N ILE A 24 0.15 24.28 -14.81
CA ILE A 24 0.60 24.97 -16.02
C ILE A 24 0.66 26.46 -15.63
N PRO A 25 1.78 27.17 -15.88
CA PRO A 25 2.66 27.02 -17.03
C PRO A 25 4.11 26.79 -16.64
N ASN A 26 4.48 25.54 -16.34
CA ASN A 26 5.80 24.95 -16.52
C ASN A 26 5.64 23.47 -16.15
N THR A 27 5.57 22.60 -17.16
CA THR A 27 5.42 21.14 -17.02
C THR A 27 6.59 20.55 -16.24
N ALA A 28 6.41 20.36 -14.93
CA ALA A 28 7.24 19.48 -14.12
C ALA A 28 6.29 18.48 -13.45
N PHE A 29 6.46 17.20 -13.75
CA PHE A 29 5.87 16.12 -12.98
C PHE A 29 6.58 16.10 -11.63
N ILE A 30 5.83 16.29 -10.54
CA ILE A 30 6.40 16.11 -9.19
C ILE A 30 6.19 14.64 -8.84
N ASN A 31 7.28 13.90 -8.80
CA ASN A 31 7.34 12.51 -8.38
C ASN A 31 6.91 12.40 -6.90
N VAL A 32 5.75 11.81 -6.61
CA VAL A 32 5.30 11.62 -5.22
C VAL A 32 5.81 10.31 -4.60
N GLY A 33 6.83 9.67 -5.17
CA GLY A 33 7.43 8.49 -4.56
C GLY A 33 6.70 7.17 -4.84
N SER A 34 5.60 7.16 -5.60
CA SER A 34 4.94 5.92 -6.03
C SER A 34 5.64 5.31 -7.26
N TYR A 35 5.71 3.98 -7.34
CA TYR A 35 6.25 3.33 -8.54
C TYR A 35 5.40 3.65 -9.78
N PHE A 36 4.07 3.78 -9.62
CA PHE A 36 3.14 4.19 -10.68
C PHE A 36 3.60 5.41 -11.47
N GLU A 37 4.19 6.36 -10.75
CA GLU A 37 4.49 7.70 -11.26
C GLU A 37 5.97 7.85 -11.62
N MET A 38 6.86 7.24 -10.82
CA MET A 38 8.30 7.41 -10.97
C MET A 38 8.92 6.41 -11.97
N ASP A 39 8.46 5.16 -11.99
CA ASP A 39 9.19 4.07 -12.64
C ASP A 39 8.45 3.50 -13.87
N TYR A 40 7.13 3.68 -13.97
CA TYR A 40 6.33 3.16 -15.11
C TYR A 40 5.92 4.21 -16.13
N GLY A 41 6.33 5.48 -15.97
CA GLY A 41 5.99 6.54 -16.92
C GLY A 41 4.49 6.72 -17.17
N PHE A 42 3.66 6.42 -16.16
CA PHE A 42 2.20 6.40 -16.25
C PHE A 42 1.64 5.44 -17.33
N ASP A 43 2.29 4.30 -17.58
CA ASP A 43 1.73 3.27 -18.48
C ASP A 43 0.49 2.62 -17.87
N LEU A 44 -0.69 3.09 -18.30
CA LEU A 44 -1.98 2.56 -17.88
C LEU A 44 -2.19 1.07 -18.24
N ASN A 45 -1.39 0.49 -19.15
CA ASN A 45 -1.44 -0.94 -19.45
C ASN A 45 -0.68 -1.78 -18.42
N ASN A 46 0.17 -1.16 -17.61
CA ASN A 46 0.91 -1.82 -16.52
C ASN A 46 0.33 -1.53 -15.13
N VAL A 47 -0.73 -0.71 -15.05
CA VAL A 47 -1.48 -0.49 -13.81
C VAL A 47 -2.59 -1.53 -13.70
N GLY A 48 -2.53 -2.32 -12.64
CA GLY A 48 -3.50 -3.33 -12.27
C GLY A 48 -4.44 -2.83 -11.19
N TYR A 49 -5.68 -3.32 -11.21
CA TYR A 49 -6.60 -3.22 -10.09
C TYR A 49 -7.30 -4.55 -9.85
N THR A 50 -7.75 -4.82 -8.63
CA THR A 50 -8.59 -5.98 -8.32
C THR A 50 -9.41 -5.75 -7.06
N TYR A 51 -10.33 -6.68 -6.77
CA TYR A 51 -11.22 -6.63 -5.61
C TYR A 51 -10.85 -7.74 -4.63
N VAL A 52 -10.64 -7.39 -3.36
CA VAL A 52 -10.28 -8.33 -2.30
C VAL A 52 -11.08 -7.98 -1.05
N ASP A 53 -11.71 -8.97 -0.43
CA ASP A 53 -12.35 -8.81 0.88
C ASP A 53 -11.28 -9.02 1.96
N LEU A 54 -10.70 -7.92 2.47
CA LEU A 54 -9.53 -7.99 3.35
C LEU A 54 -9.87 -8.37 4.79
N ASN A 55 -11.13 -8.20 5.20
CA ASN A 55 -11.59 -8.45 6.57
C ASN A 55 -12.71 -9.51 6.64
N SER A 56 -13.05 -10.15 5.52
CA SER A 56 -14.11 -11.14 5.39
C SER A 56 -15.50 -10.63 5.80
N ASP A 57 -15.78 -9.33 5.58
CA ASP A 57 -17.07 -8.72 5.92
C ASP A 57 -18.12 -8.81 4.78
N GLY A 58 -17.72 -9.32 3.62
CA GLY A 58 -18.55 -9.45 2.42
C GLY A 58 -18.54 -8.21 1.51
N SER A 59 -17.89 -7.13 1.92
CA SER A 59 -17.58 -5.95 1.13
C SER A 59 -16.15 -6.05 0.64
N PHE A 60 -15.95 -5.86 -0.67
CA PHE A 60 -14.61 -5.96 -1.24
C PHE A 60 -13.92 -4.60 -1.26
N GLU A 61 -12.68 -4.56 -0.77
CA GLU A 61 -11.74 -3.47 -1.01
C GLU A 61 -11.24 -3.50 -2.45
N LEU A 62 -11.00 -2.31 -2.99
CA LEU A 62 -10.36 -2.11 -4.29
C LEU A 62 -8.88 -1.83 -4.05
N ILE A 63 -8.00 -2.69 -4.55
CA ILE A 63 -6.54 -2.51 -4.49
C ILE A 63 -5.96 -2.21 -5.87
N PHE A 64 -4.86 -1.45 -5.90
CA PHE A 64 -4.11 -1.11 -7.11
C PHE A 64 -2.64 -1.47 -6.93
N GLY A 65 -2.06 -2.03 -7.99
CA GLY A 65 -0.67 -2.45 -8.05
C GLY A 65 -0.17 -2.49 -9.48
N VAL A 66 1.03 -3.03 -9.66
CA VAL A 66 1.71 -3.11 -10.96
C VAL A 66 1.55 -4.52 -11.51
N MET A 67 1.20 -4.64 -12.78
CA MET A 67 0.92 -5.94 -13.40
C MET A 67 2.19 -6.72 -13.79
N ASN A 68 3.23 -6.03 -14.28
CA ASN A 68 4.44 -6.66 -14.80
C ASN A 68 5.69 -6.04 -14.17
N GLU A 69 6.68 -6.90 -13.90
CA GLU A 69 8.01 -6.53 -13.42
C GLU A 69 8.73 -5.58 -14.39
N VAL A 70 9.56 -4.69 -13.83
CA VAL A 70 10.60 -3.96 -14.56
C VAL A 70 11.73 -4.94 -14.92
N PRO A 71 12.43 -4.76 -16.07
CA PRO A 71 13.54 -5.64 -16.50
C PRO A 71 14.72 -5.82 -15.53
N ASP A 72 14.75 -5.10 -14.40
CA ASP A 72 15.82 -5.16 -13.39
C ASP A 72 15.45 -5.97 -12.14
N GLY A 73 14.25 -6.59 -12.10
CA GLY A 73 13.94 -7.73 -11.21
C GLY A 73 13.77 -7.44 -9.71
N GLU A 74 13.70 -6.17 -9.29
CA GLU A 74 13.67 -5.81 -7.86
C GLU A 74 12.26 -5.69 -7.25
N PHE A 75 11.19 -5.59 -8.04
CA PHE A 75 9.83 -5.36 -7.52
C PHE A 75 8.80 -6.31 -8.11
N PRO A 76 8.29 -7.26 -7.31
CA PRO A 76 7.38 -8.28 -7.82
C PRO A 76 5.94 -7.76 -7.98
N TYR A 77 5.25 -8.38 -8.94
CA TYR A 77 3.86 -8.13 -9.34
C TYR A 77 2.82 -8.55 -8.28
N ASP A 78 3.25 -9.00 -7.11
CA ASP A 78 2.42 -9.46 -5.99
C ASP A 78 2.24 -8.39 -4.89
N TYR A 79 2.74 -7.16 -5.14
CA TYR A 79 2.54 -6.00 -4.27
C TYR A 79 1.44 -5.05 -4.77
N PHE A 80 0.85 -4.33 -3.82
CA PHE A 80 -0.09 -3.24 -4.06
C PHE A 80 0.31 -1.99 -3.26
N GLU A 81 -0.04 -0.82 -3.80
CA GLU A 81 0.39 0.48 -3.28
C GLU A 81 -0.79 1.36 -2.88
N ARG A 82 -1.99 1.11 -3.39
CA ARG A 82 -3.16 1.92 -3.07
C ARG A 82 -4.35 1.04 -2.83
N ALA A 83 -5.17 1.40 -1.85
CA ALA A 83 -6.39 0.68 -1.54
C ALA A 83 -7.51 1.61 -1.10
N TYR A 84 -8.73 1.22 -1.46
CA TYR A 84 -9.96 1.93 -1.16
C TYR A 84 -11.01 0.95 -0.63
N THR A 85 -11.73 1.37 0.40
CA THR A 85 -12.91 0.66 0.91
C THR A 85 -14.15 1.53 0.75
N LEU A 86 -15.31 1.04 1.16
CA LEU A 86 -16.56 1.80 1.19
C LEU A 86 -16.96 2.09 2.64
N ILE A 87 -17.07 3.37 2.98
CA ILE A 87 -17.71 3.82 4.23
C ILE A 87 -18.93 4.64 3.85
N ASP A 88 -20.11 4.26 4.32
CA ASP A 88 -21.39 4.87 3.96
C ASP A 88 -21.61 4.98 2.44
N ASN A 89 -21.24 3.93 1.69
CA ASN A 89 -21.26 3.87 0.22
C ASN A 89 -20.41 4.93 -0.49
N LYS A 90 -19.42 5.50 0.21
CA LYS A 90 -18.45 6.42 -0.39
C LYS A 90 -17.07 5.76 -0.41
N PRO A 91 -16.31 5.90 -1.51
CA PRO A 91 -14.95 5.41 -1.55
C PRO A 91 -14.09 6.19 -0.56
N VAL A 92 -13.38 5.46 0.30
CA VAL A 92 -12.42 6.01 1.26
C VAL A 92 -11.08 5.33 1.03
N ARG A 93 -10.04 6.12 0.77
CA ARG A 93 -8.67 5.63 0.64
C ARG A 93 -8.17 5.26 2.03
N PHE A 94 -7.57 4.08 2.18
CA PHE A 94 -6.99 3.65 3.45
C PHE A 94 -5.55 3.14 3.33
N ILE A 95 -5.03 3.06 2.10
CA ILE A 95 -3.60 2.85 1.81
C ILE A 95 -3.14 3.85 0.75
N GLU A 96 -2.00 4.49 1.01
CA GLU A 96 -1.19 5.26 0.07
C GLU A 96 0.29 4.92 0.32
N GLY A 97 0.76 3.84 -0.30
CA GLY A 97 2.14 3.40 -0.25
C GLY A 97 3.04 4.13 -1.25
N GLY A 98 4.15 3.49 -1.58
CA GLY A 98 5.12 3.99 -2.56
C GLY A 98 6.41 3.19 -2.49
N SER A 99 7.49 3.72 -3.06
CA SER A 99 8.76 2.99 -3.23
C SER A 99 9.39 2.45 -1.95
N ARG A 100 8.96 2.96 -0.78
CA ARG A 100 9.46 2.58 0.55
C ARG A 100 8.46 1.80 1.41
N VAL A 101 7.22 1.67 0.98
CA VAL A 101 6.14 1.02 1.73
C VAL A 101 5.28 0.23 0.78
N LEU A 102 5.42 -1.09 0.83
CA LEU A 102 4.82 -2.03 -0.10
C LEU A 102 3.91 -3.01 0.64
N PHE A 103 2.70 -3.21 0.12
CA PHE A 103 1.72 -4.10 0.72
C PHE A 103 1.55 -5.37 -0.09
N TRP A 104 1.37 -6.52 0.55
CA TRP A 104 1.15 -7.80 -0.12
C TRP A 104 0.18 -8.68 0.67
N LEU A 105 -0.41 -9.64 -0.01
CA LEU A 105 -1.42 -10.53 0.58
C LEU A 105 -0.78 -11.85 1.00
N GLY A 106 -1.05 -12.27 2.23
CA GLY A 106 -0.70 -13.60 2.72
C GLY A 106 -1.83 -14.61 2.48
N ASN A 107 -1.45 -15.85 2.21
CA ASN A 107 -2.38 -16.98 2.11
C ASN A 107 -2.98 -17.40 3.47
N ASP A 108 -2.58 -16.73 4.55
CA ASP A 108 -3.10 -16.89 5.90
C ASP A 108 -4.18 -15.86 6.26
N GLY A 109 -4.63 -15.07 5.29
CA GLY A 109 -5.73 -14.11 5.46
C GLY A 109 -5.30 -12.74 6.00
N TYR A 110 -4.00 -12.49 6.12
CA TYR A 110 -3.48 -11.20 6.57
C TYR A 110 -2.95 -10.37 5.42
N THR A 111 -2.99 -9.06 5.62
CA THR A 111 -2.21 -8.12 4.80
C THR A 111 -0.85 -7.95 5.44
N TYR A 112 0.20 -7.88 4.62
CA TYR A 112 1.54 -7.61 5.09
C TYR A 112 2.03 -6.29 4.49
N GLU A 113 2.82 -5.57 5.27
CA GLU A 113 3.50 -4.36 4.83
C GLU A 113 4.99 -4.57 5.00
N SER A 114 5.76 -4.34 3.94
CA SER A 114 7.22 -4.29 4.02
C SER A 114 7.66 -2.84 3.88
N GLY A 115 8.46 -2.36 4.83
CA GLY A 115 8.83 -0.96 4.91
C GLY A 115 10.15 -0.71 5.65
N SER A 116 10.64 0.51 5.55
CA SER A 116 11.86 0.95 6.24
C SER A 116 11.78 2.40 6.72
N SER A 117 12.12 2.61 7.98
CA SER A 117 12.14 3.91 8.66
C SER A 117 13.57 4.44 8.91
N GLY A 118 14.50 4.16 7.99
CA GLY A 118 15.88 4.65 8.07
C GLY A 118 16.90 3.57 7.72
N ALA A 119 18.19 3.89 7.85
CA ALA A 119 19.25 2.94 7.47
C ALA A 119 19.36 1.71 8.40
N ALA A 120 18.86 1.81 9.64
CA ALA A 120 18.95 0.76 10.65
C ALA A 120 17.62 -0.01 10.88
N ASN A 121 16.51 0.53 10.36
CA ASN A 121 15.17 0.07 10.71
C ASN A 121 14.40 -0.33 9.46
N SER A 122 14.06 -1.61 9.37
CA SER A 122 13.30 -2.19 8.26
C SER A 122 12.68 -3.50 8.67
N GLY A 123 11.54 -3.84 8.09
CA GLY A 123 10.91 -5.12 8.40
C GLY A 123 9.62 -5.31 7.65
N THR A 124 8.90 -6.33 8.10
CA THR A 124 7.56 -6.64 7.64
C THR A 124 6.61 -6.65 8.83
N TRP A 125 5.50 -5.95 8.67
CA TRP A 125 4.37 -5.97 9.59
C TRP A 125 3.31 -6.92 9.06
N LYS A 126 2.75 -7.74 9.95
CA LYS A 126 1.55 -8.53 9.70
C LYS A 126 0.35 -7.78 10.24
N LEU A 127 -0.65 -7.56 9.42
CA LEU A 127 -1.72 -6.59 9.66
C LEU A 127 -3.12 -7.20 9.47
N THR A 128 -4.04 -6.78 10.33
CA THR A 128 -5.49 -7.02 10.14
C THR A 128 -6.18 -5.72 9.76
N PHE A 129 -6.99 -5.75 8.70
CA PHE A 129 -7.79 -4.61 8.27
C PHE A 129 -9.14 -4.54 9.02
N ASN A 130 -9.54 -3.34 9.42
CA ASN A 130 -10.89 -3.05 9.90
C ASN A 130 -11.30 -1.64 9.48
N SER A 131 -12.31 -1.55 8.61
CA SER A 131 -12.84 -0.28 8.10
C SER A 131 -13.37 0.65 9.20
N SER A 132 -13.79 0.12 10.36
CA SER A 132 -14.22 0.92 11.51
C SER A 132 -13.07 1.66 12.20
N ASN A 133 -11.83 1.25 11.97
CA ASN A 133 -10.64 1.88 12.52
C ASN A 133 -10.05 2.95 11.60
N ILE A 134 -10.67 3.20 10.44
CA ILE A 134 -10.23 4.25 9.52
C ILE A 134 -10.51 5.62 10.14
N ASP A 135 -9.47 6.44 10.26
CA ASP A 135 -9.66 7.86 10.51
C ASP A 135 -10.18 8.53 9.23
N SER A 136 -11.43 9.00 9.24
CA SER A 136 -12.06 9.66 8.09
C SER A 136 -11.36 10.94 7.63
N ASN A 137 -10.48 11.51 8.46
CA ASN A 137 -9.69 12.70 8.13
C ASN A 137 -8.25 12.36 7.72
N TRP A 138 -7.90 11.08 7.62
CA TRP A 138 -6.56 10.66 7.22
C TRP A 138 -6.28 11.06 5.77
N ASP A 139 -5.29 11.93 5.59
CA ASP A 139 -4.77 12.37 4.29
C ASP A 139 -3.30 12.01 4.09
N GLY A 140 -2.75 11.19 5.00
CA GLY A 140 -1.33 10.86 5.08
C GLY A 140 -0.83 9.85 4.06
N TRP A 141 0.45 9.52 4.22
CA TRP A 141 1.14 8.41 3.57
C TRP A 141 1.00 7.13 4.40
N GLU A 142 1.25 5.98 3.79
CA GLU A 142 1.21 4.63 4.37
C GLU A 142 -0.21 4.05 4.47
N LYS A 143 -0.78 3.95 5.67
CA LYS A 143 -2.05 3.24 5.91
C LYS A 143 -2.87 3.83 7.06
N THR A 144 -4.17 3.55 7.04
CA THR A 144 -5.11 3.71 8.17
C THR A 144 -6.07 2.52 8.20
N GLY A 145 -6.74 2.28 9.34
CA GLY A 145 -7.67 1.15 9.48
C GLY A 145 -7.01 -0.22 9.67
N PHE A 146 -5.75 -0.26 10.10
CA PHE A 146 -5.03 -1.51 10.39
C PHE A 146 -4.60 -1.63 11.84
N SER A 147 -4.57 -2.86 12.34
CA SER A 147 -3.92 -3.23 13.60
C SER A 147 -2.67 -4.07 13.30
N ASN A 148 -1.59 -3.88 14.07
CA ASN A 148 -0.41 -4.72 13.95
C ASN A 148 -0.61 -6.00 14.76
N GLU A 149 -0.40 -7.14 14.12
CA GLU A 149 -0.58 -8.47 14.71
C GLU A 149 0.74 -9.14 15.02
N ALA A 150 1.77 -8.83 14.23
CA ALA A 150 3.13 -9.30 14.40
C ALA A 150 4.10 -8.42 13.60
N PHE A 151 5.38 -8.47 13.94
CA PHE A 151 6.46 -7.81 13.22
C PHE A 151 7.68 -8.71 13.14
N LEU A 152 8.35 -8.68 12.00
CA LEU A 152 9.64 -9.33 11.78
C LEU A 152 10.57 -8.36 11.07
N GLY A 153 11.71 -8.04 11.66
CA GLY A 153 12.61 -7.06 11.05
C GLY A 153 13.89 -6.80 11.81
N VAL A 154 14.57 -5.76 11.36
CA VAL A 154 15.71 -5.12 12.02
C VAL A 154 15.22 -3.82 12.65
N TRP A 155 15.44 -3.68 13.95
CA TRP A 155 15.21 -2.48 14.73
C TRP A 155 16.35 -2.33 15.73
N ASP A 156 17.47 -1.77 15.27
CA ASP A 156 18.82 -1.87 15.87
C ASP A 156 19.40 -3.31 15.98
N SER A 157 18.56 -4.31 16.12
CA SER A 157 18.86 -5.75 16.14
C SER A 157 17.74 -6.55 15.45
N TYR A 158 17.93 -7.85 15.26
CA TYR A 158 16.87 -8.71 14.72
C TYR A 158 15.79 -8.95 15.77
N ILE A 159 14.56 -8.60 15.43
CA ILE A 159 13.41 -8.75 16.31
C ILE A 159 12.26 -9.50 15.64
N HIS A 160 11.53 -10.25 16.46
CA HIS A 160 10.26 -10.87 16.12
C HIS A 160 9.26 -10.61 17.25
N ILE A 161 8.22 -9.87 16.92
CA ILE A 161 7.07 -9.62 17.79
C ILE A 161 5.96 -10.51 17.27
N ASP A 162 5.53 -11.50 18.05
CA ASP A 162 4.61 -12.57 17.64
C ASP A 162 3.17 -12.37 18.13
N HIS A 163 2.86 -11.17 18.64
CA HIS A 163 1.59 -10.81 19.24
C HIS A 163 1.19 -9.38 18.85
N PRO A 164 -0.10 -9.00 19.02
CA PRO A 164 -0.56 -7.66 18.67
C PRO A 164 0.11 -6.57 19.48
N PHE A 165 0.44 -5.44 18.82
CA PHE A 165 1.16 -4.33 19.42
C PHE A 165 0.80 -2.98 18.78
N ASP A 166 0.95 -1.91 19.56
CA ASP A 166 0.70 -0.53 19.10
C ASP A 166 1.99 0.27 18.87
N ASP A 167 3.08 -0.08 19.57
CA ASP A 167 4.34 0.66 19.55
C ASP A 167 5.54 -0.27 19.37
N ILE A 168 6.10 -0.26 18.17
CA ILE A 168 7.27 -1.07 17.83
C ILE A 168 8.51 -0.67 18.63
N ASP A 169 8.68 0.61 18.99
CA ASP A 169 9.87 1.05 19.71
C ASP A 169 9.88 0.47 21.13
N SER A 170 8.71 0.39 21.77
CA SER A 170 8.55 -0.25 23.08
C SER A 170 8.81 -1.75 22.99
N GLU A 171 8.22 -2.43 22.02
CA GLU A 171 8.35 -3.88 21.85
C GLU A 171 9.77 -4.32 21.44
N ALA A 172 10.44 -3.56 20.57
CA ALA A 172 11.79 -3.85 20.09
C ALA A 172 12.81 -3.91 21.23
N ASN A 173 12.58 -3.18 22.32
CA ASN A 173 13.50 -3.15 23.46
C ASN A 173 13.34 -4.33 24.44
N LEU A 174 12.32 -5.19 24.24
CA LEU A 174 12.09 -6.35 25.10
C LEU A 174 13.01 -7.50 24.69
N SER A 175 13.71 -8.11 25.65
CA SER A 175 14.61 -9.24 25.39
C SER A 175 13.92 -10.45 24.79
N ASP A 176 12.62 -10.61 25.05
CA ASP A 176 11.85 -11.76 24.59
C ASP A 176 11.54 -11.69 23.09
N ASN A 177 11.55 -10.47 22.52
CA ASN A 177 11.35 -10.24 21.09
C ASN A 177 12.67 -10.27 20.29
N GLN A 178 13.82 -10.40 20.96
CA GLN A 178 15.14 -10.39 20.34
C GLN A 178 15.50 -11.78 19.83
N ILE A 179 15.77 -11.90 18.53
CA ILE A 179 16.00 -13.18 17.86
C ILE A 179 17.39 -13.28 17.24
N THR A 180 17.81 -14.51 16.95
CA THR A 180 19.07 -14.77 16.27
C THR A 180 18.98 -14.49 14.77
N THR A 181 20.13 -14.33 14.10
CA THR A 181 20.17 -14.20 12.63
C THR A 181 19.61 -15.43 11.91
N ASP A 182 19.88 -16.64 12.42
CA ASP A 182 19.38 -17.89 11.82
C ASP A 182 17.85 -17.97 11.93
N GLU A 183 17.31 -17.59 13.08
CA GLU A 183 15.87 -17.50 13.31
C GLU A 183 15.22 -16.45 12.41
N PHE A 184 15.81 -15.26 12.30
CA PHE A 184 15.35 -14.20 11.41
C PHE A 184 15.27 -14.67 9.96
N GLN A 185 16.28 -15.38 9.47
CA GLN A 185 16.29 -15.93 8.11
C GLN A 185 15.20 -16.99 7.91
N SER A 186 15.02 -17.88 8.89
CA SER A 186 13.98 -18.91 8.84
C SER A 186 12.58 -18.29 8.78
N LEU A 187 12.28 -17.35 9.69
CA LEU A 187 11.00 -16.65 9.73
C LEU A 187 10.76 -15.80 8.48
N SER A 188 11.81 -15.14 7.96
CA SER A 188 11.70 -14.34 6.74
C SER A 188 11.32 -15.21 5.54
N ASN A 189 11.93 -16.39 5.40
CA ASN A 189 11.58 -17.35 4.36
C ASN A 189 10.14 -17.87 4.53
N GLU A 190 9.74 -18.15 5.76
CA GLU A 190 8.37 -18.57 6.06
C GLU A 190 7.35 -17.49 5.66
N TRP A 191 7.54 -16.24 6.08
CA TRP A 191 6.64 -15.14 5.75
C TRP A 191 6.59 -14.90 4.25
N ASN A 192 7.74 -14.88 3.58
CA ASN A 192 7.79 -14.74 2.12
C ASN A 192 7.08 -15.88 1.38
N SER A 193 7.07 -17.09 1.93
CA SER A 193 6.35 -18.22 1.34
C SER A 193 4.82 -18.10 1.40
N ARG A 194 4.29 -17.16 2.21
CA ARG A 194 2.85 -16.88 2.32
C ARG A 194 2.33 -15.97 1.22
N ARG A 195 3.21 -15.27 0.49
CA ARG A 195 2.82 -14.31 -0.54
C ARG A 195 1.87 -14.92 -1.57
N VAL A 196 0.80 -14.20 -1.85
CA VAL A 196 -0.21 -14.57 -2.84
C VAL A 196 0.04 -13.78 -4.12
N VAL A 197 0.04 -14.50 -5.25
CA VAL A 197 0.03 -13.86 -6.57
C VAL A 197 -1.32 -13.18 -6.77
N ILE A 198 -1.29 -11.87 -7.05
CA ILE A 198 -2.49 -11.08 -7.30
C ILE A 198 -2.87 -11.18 -8.78
N ASP A 199 -4.11 -11.60 -9.06
CA ASP A 199 -4.66 -11.59 -10.41
C ASP A 199 -5.21 -10.19 -10.73
N TRP A 200 -4.47 -9.47 -11.58
CA TRP A 200 -4.73 -8.08 -11.89
C TRP A 200 -5.66 -7.91 -13.09
N LEU A 201 -6.68 -7.05 -12.93
CA LEU A 201 -7.41 -6.47 -14.05
C LEU A 201 -6.67 -5.24 -14.57
N ARG A 202 -6.58 -5.09 -15.89
CA ARG A 202 -5.86 -3.97 -16.50
C ARG A 202 -6.67 -2.68 -16.45
N LEU A 203 -6.08 -1.61 -15.91
CA LEU A 203 -6.75 -0.32 -15.77
C LEU A 203 -7.14 0.30 -17.12
N SER A 204 -6.29 0.20 -18.14
CA SER A 204 -6.60 0.70 -19.49
C SER A 204 -7.87 0.10 -20.08
N ASP A 205 -8.15 -1.18 -19.81
CA ASP A 205 -9.33 -1.88 -20.31
C ASP A 205 -10.59 -1.33 -19.62
N TYR A 206 -10.53 -1.11 -18.29
CA TYR A 206 -11.60 -0.47 -17.54
C TYR A 206 -11.93 0.92 -18.10
N LEU A 207 -10.92 1.76 -18.30
CA LEU A 207 -11.12 3.12 -18.77
C LEU A 207 -11.69 3.16 -20.19
N SER A 208 -11.20 2.29 -21.08
CA SER A 208 -11.70 2.18 -22.46
C SER A 208 -13.17 1.73 -22.50
N ASN A 209 -13.51 0.70 -21.71
CA ASN A 209 -14.88 0.18 -21.64
C ASN A 209 -15.88 1.19 -21.07
N ASN A 210 -15.41 2.09 -20.19
CA ASN A 210 -16.22 3.15 -19.59
C ASN A 210 -16.14 4.50 -20.34
N LYS A 211 -15.46 4.56 -21.49
CA LYS A 211 -15.30 5.79 -22.30
C LYS A 211 -14.68 6.95 -21.51
N LEU A 212 -13.69 6.62 -20.68
CA LEU A 212 -12.92 7.56 -19.87
C LEU A 212 -11.56 7.89 -20.50
N LEU A 213 -11.21 7.23 -21.61
CA LEU A 213 -10.10 7.52 -22.51
C LEU A 213 -10.61 7.88 -23.90
#